data_AF-A0A3R6APB9-F1
#
_entry.id   AF-A0A3R6APB9-F1
#
_cell.length_a   1.000
_cell.length_b   1.000
_cell.length_c   1.000
_cell.angle_alpha   90.00
_cell.angle_beta   90.00
_cell.angle_gamma   90.00
#
_symmetry.space_group_name_H-M   'P 1'
#
loop_
_entity.id
_entity.type
_entity.pdbx_description
1 polymer ?
#
loop_
_entity_poly.entity_id
_entity_poly.type
_entity_poly.pdbx_seq_one_letter_code
_entity_poly.pdbx_strand_id
1 'polypeptide(L)' 'MAERLTREQMAKKYPNQWLGIKNVKYKNDDGITLESADVVDIGKTKEELLAMQIAGTDGIIGWYTTENNLQLGLVGVL' A
#
# COMPACT_ATOMS: atom_id res chain seq x y z
N MET A 1 3.91 2.72 14.97
CA MET A 1 4.43 4.01 14.48
C MET A 1 4.22 4.01 12.99
N ALA A 2 3.49 5.00 12.46
CA ALA A 2 3.27 5.13 11.02
C ALA A 2 4.43 5.90 10.40
N GLU A 3 5.06 5.37 9.34
CA GLU A 3 6.15 6.05 8.62
C GLU A 3 5.70 6.45 7.23
N ARG A 4 5.70 7.76 6.95
CA ARG A 4 5.36 8.33 5.65
C ARG A 4 6.50 8.06 4.67
N LEU A 5 6.24 7.23 3.65
CA LEU A 5 7.22 6.87 2.65
C LEU A 5 6.68 7.11 1.24
N THR A 6 7.58 7.46 0.31
CA THR A 6 7.26 7.45 -1.12
C THR A 6 7.23 6.02 -1.66
N ARG A 7 6.62 5.83 -2.84
CA ARG A 7 6.64 4.53 -3.54
C ARG A 7 8.05 3.95 -3.65
N GLU A 8 9.02 4.77 -4.05
CA GLU A 8 10.41 4.35 -4.23
C GLU A 8 11.08 3.99 -2.91
N GLN A 9 10.79 4.74 -1.85
CA GLN A 9 11.32 4.43 -0.52
C GLN A 9 10.72 3.15 0.04
N MET A 10 9.42 2.91 -0.16
CA MET A 10 8.76 1.67 0.24
C MET A 10 9.36 0.47 -0.49
N ALA A 11 9.56 0.56 -1.81
CA ALA A 11 10.18 -0.52 -2.58
C ALA A 11 11.63 -0.79 -2.14
N LYS A 12 12.42 0.25 -1.83
CA LYS A 12 13.80 0.09 -1.36
C LYS A 12 13.89 -0.48 0.07
N LYS A 13 13.06 0.01 0.98
CA LYS A 13 13.09 -0.37 2.40
C LYS A 13 12.43 -1.72 2.65
N TYR A 14 11.37 -1.99 1.89
CA TYR A 14 10.54 -3.19 2.01
C TYR A 14 10.36 -3.81 0.62
N PRO A 15 11.37 -4.42 -0.01
CA PRO A 15 11.21 -5.00 -1.34
C PRO A 15 10.34 -6.26 -1.31
N ASN A 16 9.54 -6.47 -2.35
CA ASN A 16 8.77 -7.69 -2.63
C ASN A 16 7.91 -8.19 -1.45
N GLN A 17 7.20 -7.28 -0.79
CA GLN A 17 6.34 -7.63 0.34
C GLN A 17 5.06 -6.80 0.39
N TRP A 18 4.09 -7.27 1.16
CA TRP A 18 2.86 -6.54 1.43
C TRP A 18 3.05 -5.57 2.59
N LEU A 19 2.61 -4.33 2.37
CA LEU A 19 2.57 -3.27 3.36
C LEU A 19 1.12 -2.86 3.60
N GLY A 20 0.75 -2.70 4.87
CA GLY A 20 -0.45 -1.98 5.23
C GLY A 20 -0.15 -0.49 5.17
N ILE A 21 -0.77 0.20 4.22
CA ILE A 21 -0.60 1.64 4.03
C ILE A 21 -1.89 2.40 4.33
N LYS A 22 -1.75 3.66 4.76
CA LYS A 22 -2.83 4.61 5.00
C LYS A 22 -2.50 5.98 4.40
N ASN A 23 -3.49 6.87 4.36
CA ASN A 23 -3.37 8.25 3.87
C ASN A 23 -2.63 8.32 2.52
N VAL A 24 -3.08 7.49 1.58
CA VAL A 24 -2.44 7.37 0.28
C VAL A 24 -2.60 8.69 -0.47
N LYS A 25 -1.47 9.24 -0.92
CA LYS A 25 -1.41 10.38 -1.81
C LYS A 25 -1.08 9.87 -3.21
N TYR A 26 -1.95 10.15 -4.15
CA TYR A 26 -1.75 9.82 -5.55
C TYR A 26 -1.06 10.97 -6.27
N LYS A 27 -0.16 10.64 -7.21
CA LYS A 27 0.48 11.59 -8.10
C LYS A 27 -0.57 12.12 -9.08
N ASN A 28 -0.61 13.44 -9.26
CA ASN A 28 -1.55 14.15 -10.15
C ASN A 28 -3.04 13.91 -9.86
N ASP A 29 -3.41 13.43 -8.67
CA ASP A 29 -4.79 13.09 -8.32
C ASP A 29 -5.46 12.07 -9.28
N ASP A 30 -4.66 11.32 -10.06
CA ASP A 30 -5.15 10.29 -10.99
C ASP A 30 -5.81 9.09 -10.29
N GLY A 31 -5.68 8.98 -8.96
CA GLY A 31 -6.21 7.85 -8.17
C GLY A 31 -5.51 6.51 -8.42
N ILE A 32 -4.50 6.48 -9.30
CA ILE A 32 -3.84 5.26 -9.76
C ILE A 32 -2.36 5.24 -9.34
N THR A 33 -1.64 6.33 -9.57
CA THR A 33 -0.19 6.38 -9.31
C THR A 33 0.08 6.75 -7.86
N LEU A 34 0.53 5.80 -7.04
CA LEU A 34 0.93 6.09 -5.66
C LEU A 34 2.18 6.99 -5.63
N GLU A 35 2.06 8.17 -5.01
CA GLU A 35 3.17 9.09 -4.74
C GLU A 35 3.79 8.77 -3.37
N SER A 36 2.97 8.77 -2.33
CA SER A 36 3.40 8.54 -0.95
C SER A 36 2.26 8.01 -0.09
N ALA A 37 2.58 7.23 0.94
CA ALA A 37 1.61 6.74 1.89
C ALA A 37 2.26 6.52 3.27
N ASP A 38 1.44 6.46 4.31
CA ASP A 38 1.88 6.11 5.66
C ASP A 38 1.89 4.59 5.80
N VAL A 39 3.06 3.99 5.98
CA VAL A 39 3.21 2.55 6.28
C VAL A 39 2.89 2.34 7.75
N VAL A 40 1.81 1.62 8.03
CA VAL A 40 1.32 1.33 9.39
C VAL A 40 1.56 -0.10 9.82
N ASP A 41 1.61 -1.03 8.87
CA ASP A 41 1.80 -2.45 9.11
C ASP A 41 2.79 -3.04 8.09
N ILE A 42 3.71 -3.87 8.57
CA ILE A 42 4.70 -4.57 7.75
C ILE A 42 4.69 -6.06 8.11
N GLY A 43 4.96 -6.94 7.13
CA GLY A 43 5.07 -8.38 7.37
C GLY A 43 3.74 -9.14 7.48
N LYS A 44 2.60 -8.48 7.25
CA LYS A 44 1.29 -9.14 7.11
C LYS A 44 1.11 -9.68 5.70
N THR A 45 0.36 -10.76 5.58
CA THR A 45 -0.07 -11.30 4.30
C THR A 45 -1.16 -10.43 3.67
N LYS A 46 -1.38 -10.59 2.36
CA LYS A 46 -2.48 -9.95 1.63
C LYS A 46 -3.83 -10.19 2.33
N GLU A 47 -4.07 -11.42 2.78
CA GLU A 47 -5.32 -11.84 3.41
C GLU A 47 -5.54 -11.16 4.76
N GLU A 48 -4.49 -11.02 5.57
CA GLU A 48 -4.58 -10.30 6.85
C GLU A 48 -4.83 -8.81 6.65
N LEU A 49 -4.15 -8.19 5.68
CA LEU A 49 -4.38 -6.77 5.35
C LEU A 49 -5.79 -6.55 4.80
N LEU A 50 -6.27 -7.45 3.94
CA LEU A 50 -7.64 -7.41 3.43
C LEU A 50 -8.66 -7.61 4.57
N ALA A 51 -8.42 -8.54 5.47
CA ALA A 51 -9.28 -8.75 6.64
C ALA A 51 -9.33 -7.50 7.53
N MET A 52 -8.20 -6.81 7.72
CA MET A 52 -8.16 -5.54 8.46
C MET A 52 -8.93 -4.41 7.75
N GLN A 53 -8.82 -4.35 6.41
CA GLN A 53 -9.58 -3.41 5.58
C GLN A 53 -11.09 -3.67 5.69
N ILE A 54 -11.52 -4.93 5.60
CA ILE A 54 -12.93 -5.35 5.72
C ILE A 54 -13.45 -5.13 7.14
N ALA A 55 -12.63 -5.39 8.16
CA ALA A 55 -12.97 -5.18 9.56
C ALA A 55 -13.13 -3.68 9.93
N GLY A 56 -12.96 -2.77 8.97
CA GLY A 56 -13.10 -1.34 9.19
C GLY A 56 -11.95 -0.77 10.02
N THR A 57 -10.78 -1.44 10.02
CA THR A 57 -9.58 -0.95 10.69
C THR A 57 -9.03 0.26 9.92
N ASP A 58 -9.67 1.41 10.13
CA ASP A 58 -9.05 2.73 10.02
C ASP A 58 -8.41 2.99 8.63
N GLY A 59 -9.03 2.47 7.57
CA GLY A 59 -8.64 2.73 6.18
C GLY A 59 -7.33 2.12 5.70
N ILE A 60 -6.89 0.99 6.30
CA ILE A 60 -5.70 0.26 5.82
C ILE A 60 -5.95 -0.29 4.41
N ILE A 61 -5.00 -0.05 3.52
CA ILE A 61 -4.95 -0.62 2.18
C ILE A 61 -3.73 -1.54 2.10
N GLY A 62 -3.94 -2.76 1.60
CA GLY A 62 -2.84 -3.66 1.28
C GLY A 62 -2.13 -3.19 0.01
N TRP A 63 -0.86 -2.83 0.11
CA TRP A 63 -0.02 -2.42 -1.01
C TRP A 63 1.17 -3.34 -1.16
N TYR A 64 1.35 -3.91 -2.35
CA TYR A 64 2.50 -4.74 -2.64
C TYR A 64 3.64 -3.88 -3.20
N THR A 65 4.78 -3.91 -2.54
CA THR A 65 5.99 -3.25 -3.02
C THR A 65 6.67 -4.11 -4.06
N THR A 66 6.91 -3.54 -5.23
CA THR A 66 7.74 -4.15 -6.25
C THR A 66 8.68 -3.10 -6.81
N GLU A 67 9.93 -3.52 -7.05
CA GLU A 67 10.95 -2.69 -7.70
C GLU A 67 10.59 -2.40 -9.17
N ASN A 68 9.70 -3.21 -9.75
CA ASN A 68 9.24 -3.03 -11.11
C ASN A 68 8.02 -2.11 -11.18
N ASN A 69 7.95 -1.33 -12.25
CA ASN A 69 6.82 -0.44 -12.59
C ASN A 69 5.47 -1.14 -12.81
N LEU A 70 5.33 -2.43 -12.48
CA LEU A 70 4.06 -3.13 -12.46
C LEU A 70 3.20 -2.60 -11.32
N GLN A 71 2.40 -1.60 -11.65
CA GLN A 71 1.18 -1.31 -10.94
C GLN A 71 0.28 -2.54 -11.10
N LEU A 72 0.35 -3.48 -10.16
CA LEU A 72 -0.75 -4.40 -9.93
C LEU A 72 -1.84 -3.56 -9.31
N GLY A 73 -2.57 -2.87 -10.19
CA GLY A 73 -3.74 -2.09 -9.84
C GLY A 73 -4.64 -2.94 -8.97
N LEU A 74 -5.27 -2.27 -8.00
CA LEU A 74 -6.45 -2.77 -7.32
C LEU A 74 -7.37 -3.35 -8.40
N VAL A 75 -7.36 -4.67 -8.59
CA VAL A 75 -8.40 -5.36 -9.33
C VAL A 75 -9.59 -5.26 -8.41
N GLY A 76 -10.33 -4.15 -8.56
CA GLY A 76 -11.69 -4.04 -8.09
C GLY A 76 -12.43 -5.21 -8.69
N VAL A 77 -12.82 -6.14 -7.84
CA VAL A 77 -13.86 -7.10 -8.18
C VAL A 77 -15.11 -6.27 -8.47
N LEU A 78 -15.50 -6.25 -9.74
CA LEU A 78 -16.79 -5.75 -10.21
C LEU A 78 -17.88 -6.74 -9.78
#